data_AF-A0AAV4UJY8-F1
#
_entry.id   AF-A0AAV4UJY8-F1
#
_cell.length_a   1.000
_cell.length_b   1.000
_cell.length_c   1.000
_cell.angle_alpha   90.00
_cell.angle_beta   90.00
_cell.angle_gamma   90.00
#
_symmetry.space_group_name_H-M   'P 1'
#
loop_
_entity.id
_entity.type
_entity.pdbx_description
1 polymer ?
#
loop_
_entity_poly.entity_id
_entity_poly.type
_entity_poly.pdbx_seq_one_letter_code
_entity_poly.pdbx_strand_id
1 'polypeptide(L)'
;MPGVRRQLEEIKEFLLEEIRDIPNFTLYRNDRINTTTLRAGGRDNNHRIIAPTSATRIDCRTNAHNIIDFATFKNISFPATATVFHELSSDHLPCLLDINTNVKSQTKPNLFITNWDNYNFYLQQTNLKLINIDNEEDADTAIENFTNDLYAALNKSSKPKYLTNKGRLPKEIKLMIKNKNYLRRLYQRSRDQTVKNAYKN
;
A
#
# COMPACT_ATOMS: atom_id res chain seq x y z
N MET A 1 37.48 16.63 -3.29
CA MET A 1 37.11 17.30 -2.02
C MET A 1 36.25 16.35 -1.19
N PRO A 2 36.81 15.66 -0.17
CA PRO A 2 36.12 14.62 0.61
C PRO A 2 34.92 15.10 1.46
N GLY A 3 34.81 16.41 1.73
CA GLY A 3 33.79 16.98 2.63
C GLY A 3 32.37 17.00 2.05
N VAL A 4 32.21 17.22 0.75
CA VAL A 4 30.87 17.35 0.11
C VAL A 4 30.13 16.00 0.08
N ARG A 5 30.86 14.89 -0.11
CA ARG A 5 30.27 13.54 -0.04
C ARG A 5 29.81 13.19 1.38
N ARG A 6 30.53 13.63 2.41
CA ARG A 6 30.16 13.37 3.80
C ARG A 6 28.89 14.14 4.18
N GLN A 7 28.77 15.41 3.78
CA GLN A 7 27.55 16.21 3.99
C GLN A 7 26.34 15.63 3.24
N LEU A 8 26.51 15.12 2.02
CA LEU A 8 25.42 14.47 1.29
C LEU A 8 24.96 13.14 1.92
N GLU A 9 25.87 12.39 2.55
CA GLU A 9 25.50 11.17 3.27
C GLU A 9 24.86 11.48 4.63
N GLU A 10 25.29 12.54 5.32
CA GLU A 10 24.64 13.02 6.55
C GLU A 10 23.21 13.54 6.28
N ILE A 11 23.00 14.27 5.17
CA ILE A 11 21.67 14.73 4.75
C ILE A 11 20.77 13.54 4.34
N LYS A 12 21.33 12.51 3.68
CA LYS A 12 20.59 11.28 3.38
C LYS A 12 20.19 10.53 4.64
N GLU A 13 21.08 10.36 5.60
CA GLU A 13 20.78 9.68 6.86
C GLU A 13 19.75 10.46 7.67
N PHE A 14 19.83 11.79 7.72
CA PHE A 14 18.83 12.65 8.37
C PHE A 14 17.45 12.50 7.72
N LEU A 15 17.36 12.59 6.39
CA LEU A 15 16.12 12.36 5.66
C LEU A 15 15.57 10.93 5.85
N LEU A 16 16.46 9.93 5.98
CA LEU A 16 16.08 8.54 6.24
C LEU A 16 15.61 8.30 7.68
N GLU A 17 16.06 9.09 8.65
CA GLU A 17 15.53 9.07 10.03
C GLU A 17 14.19 9.80 10.11
N GLU A 18 14.04 10.93 9.44
CA GLU A 18 12.77 11.70 9.43
C GLU A 18 11.65 10.96 8.68
N ILE A 19 12.00 10.14 7.67
CA ILE A 19 11.07 9.21 7.01
C ILE A 19 10.63 8.07 7.94
N ARG A 20 11.41 7.67 8.96
CA ARG A 20 10.99 6.65 9.96
C ARG A 20 9.93 7.17 10.91
N ASP A 21 9.88 8.49 11.12
CA ASP A 21 8.88 9.16 11.95
C ASP A 21 7.59 9.50 11.20
N ILE A 22 7.51 9.20 9.89
CA ILE A 22 6.22 9.13 9.20
C ILE A 22 5.44 7.96 9.81
N PRO A 23 4.32 8.22 10.50
CA PRO A 23 3.51 7.12 11.02
C PRO A 23 2.98 6.34 9.81
N ASN A 24 3.27 5.03 9.79
CA ASN A 24 2.77 4.00 8.87
C ASN A 24 3.70 3.50 7.73
N PHE A 25 5.02 3.73 7.75
CA PHE A 25 5.90 3.04 6.78
C PHE A 25 7.03 2.27 7.46
N THR A 26 6.90 0.95 7.54
CA THR A 26 8.00 0.03 7.91
C THR A 26 8.25 -0.92 6.74
N LEU A 27 9.38 -0.73 6.06
CA LEU A 27 9.84 -1.64 5.02
C LEU A 27 10.53 -2.83 5.71
N TYR A 28 9.83 -3.94 5.85
CA TYR A 28 10.47 -5.19 6.29
C TYR A 28 11.39 -5.68 5.17
N ARG A 29 12.70 -5.62 5.41
CA ARG A 29 13.71 -6.22 4.54
C ARG A 29 13.44 -7.73 4.49
N ASN A 30 13.13 -8.21 3.29
CA ASN A 30 12.85 -9.61 3.00
C ASN A 30 14.09 -10.44 3.34
N ASP A 31 13.97 -11.31 4.35
CA ASP A 31 14.54 -12.65 4.32
C ASP A 31 13.83 -13.52 5.38
N ARG A 32 12.88 -14.32 4.90
CA ARG A 32 12.26 -15.47 5.61
C ARG A 32 11.88 -15.22 7.07
N ILE A 33 10.85 -14.39 7.30
CA ILE A 33 10.32 -14.25 8.65
C ILE A 33 9.34 -15.41 8.94
N ASN A 34 9.78 -16.35 9.78
CA ASN A 34 8.91 -17.38 10.34
C ASN A 34 7.86 -16.73 11.26
N THR A 35 6.66 -17.30 11.32
CA THR A 35 5.54 -16.81 12.14
C THR A 35 5.87 -16.67 13.64
N THR A 36 6.82 -17.46 14.13
CA THR A 36 7.33 -17.41 15.50
C THR A 36 8.13 -16.14 15.79
N THR A 37 8.97 -15.68 14.84
CA THR A 37 9.78 -14.46 15.00
C THR A 37 8.95 -13.18 14.88
N LEU A 38 7.91 -13.17 14.04
CA LEU A 38 6.94 -12.07 13.96
C LEU A 38 6.16 -11.88 15.27
N ARG A 39 5.74 -12.98 15.90
CA ARG A 39 5.02 -12.95 17.19
C ARG A 39 5.91 -12.54 18.37
N ALA A 40 7.22 -12.76 18.27
CA ALA A 40 8.19 -12.32 19.25
C ALA A 40 8.46 -10.81 19.09
N GLY A 41 8.91 -10.38 17.91
CA GLY A 41 9.21 -8.96 17.66
C GLY A 41 8.00 -8.02 17.68
N GLY A 42 6.78 -8.55 17.48
CA GLY A 42 5.55 -7.79 17.62
C GLY A 42 5.17 -7.49 19.08
N ARG A 43 5.48 -8.39 20.02
CA ARG A 43 5.17 -8.18 21.45
C ARG A 43 6.04 -7.10 22.07
N ASP A 44 7.31 -7.04 21.68
CA ASP A 44 8.27 -6.10 22.24
C ASP A 44 8.00 -4.64 21.80
N ASN A 45 7.19 -4.44 20.76
CA ASN A 45 6.92 -3.13 20.16
C ASN A 45 5.42 -2.76 20.13
N ASN A 46 4.59 -3.39 20.96
CA ASN A 46 3.13 -3.16 21.02
C ASN A 46 2.42 -3.31 19.65
N HIS A 47 2.84 -4.32 18.86
CA HIS A 47 2.18 -4.69 17.62
C HIS A 47 1.22 -5.87 17.83
N ARG A 48 0.00 -5.72 17.36
CA ARG A 48 -1.01 -6.78 17.30
C ARG A 48 -1.13 -7.30 15.86
N ILE A 49 -1.05 -8.61 15.70
CA ILE A 49 -1.20 -9.28 14.40
C ILE A 49 -2.63 -9.81 14.27
N ILE A 50 -3.30 -9.48 13.17
CA ILE A 50 -4.62 -10.01 12.79
C ILE A 50 -4.45 -10.81 11.52
N ALA A 51 -4.59 -12.12 11.62
CA ALA A 51 -4.49 -13.05 10.51
C ALA A 51 -5.79 -13.83 10.34
N PRO A 52 -6.18 -14.20 9.11
CA PRO A 52 -7.33 -15.05 8.90
C PRO A 52 -7.08 -16.48 9.40
N THR A 53 -8.16 -17.20 9.71
CA THR A 53 -8.11 -18.60 10.17
C THR A 53 -7.92 -19.61 9.05
N SER A 54 -8.09 -19.18 7.79
CA SER A 54 -7.95 -20.00 6.58
C SER A 54 -6.79 -19.51 5.72
N ALA A 55 -6.21 -20.41 4.92
CA ALA A 55 -5.10 -20.09 4.01
C ALA A 55 -5.43 -18.91 3.09
N THR A 56 -4.47 -18.01 2.92
CA THR A 56 -4.54 -16.87 2.01
C THR A 56 -3.81 -17.14 0.70
N ARG A 57 -3.02 -18.21 0.63
CA ARG A 57 -2.40 -18.69 -0.60
C ARG A 57 -2.57 -20.19 -0.74
N ILE A 58 -2.94 -20.62 -1.94
CA ILE A 58 -3.04 -22.02 -2.31
C ILE A 58 -2.11 -22.28 -3.50
N ASP A 59 -1.06 -23.06 -3.28
CA ASP A 59 -0.15 -23.47 -4.35
C ASP A 59 -0.85 -24.49 -5.28
N CYS A 60 -0.88 -24.17 -6.57
CA CYS A 60 -1.52 -25.03 -7.57
C CYS A 60 -0.71 -26.29 -7.92
N ARG A 61 0.60 -26.31 -7.62
CA ARG A 61 1.52 -27.42 -7.91
C ARG A 61 1.65 -28.38 -6.75
N THR A 62 1.85 -27.85 -5.54
CA THR A 62 2.11 -28.64 -4.33
C THR A 62 0.85 -28.89 -3.49
N ASN A 63 -0.24 -28.19 -3.79
CA ASN A 63 -1.44 -28.15 -2.96
C ASN A 63 -1.16 -27.68 -1.52
N ALA A 64 -0.10 -26.91 -1.30
CA ALA A 64 0.19 -26.31 -0.02
C ALA A 64 -0.77 -25.14 0.27
N HIS A 65 -1.28 -25.11 1.50
CA HIS A 65 -2.19 -24.09 2.01
C HIS A 65 -1.45 -23.24 3.04
N ASN A 66 -1.16 -21.98 2.71
CA ASN A 66 -0.35 -21.09 3.55
C ASN A 66 -1.13 -19.84 3.94
N ILE A 67 -0.91 -19.37 5.17
CA ILE A 67 -1.38 -18.06 5.66
C ILE A 67 -0.17 -17.13 5.63
N ILE A 68 -0.12 -16.26 4.63
CA ILE A 68 0.99 -15.30 4.44
C ILE A 68 0.51 -13.86 4.27
N ASP A 69 -0.79 -13.65 4.12
CA ASP A 69 -1.41 -12.34 4.10
C ASP A 69 -2.06 -12.09 5.48
N PHE A 70 -1.56 -11.11 6.20
CA PHE A 70 -2.05 -10.72 7.53
C PHE A 70 -1.86 -9.21 7.74
N ALA A 71 -2.57 -8.66 8.71
CA ALA A 71 -2.46 -7.26 9.10
C ALA A 71 -1.68 -7.12 10.41
N THR A 72 -0.97 -6.01 10.55
CA THR A 72 -0.31 -5.62 11.80
C THR A 72 -0.85 -4.26 12.23
N PHE A 73 -1.08 -4.11 13.53
CA PHE A 73 -1.58 -2.90 14.16
C PHE A 73 -0.56 -2.46 15.19
N LYS A 74 -0.05 -1.23 15.09
CA LYS A 74 0.82 -0.62 16.10
C LYS A 74 0.01 0.41 16.87
N ASN A 75 -0.06 0.30 18.19
CA ASN A 75 -0.75 1.27 19.05
C ASN A 75 -2.23 1.52 18.68
N ILE A 76 -2.91 0.56 18.04
CA ILE A 76 -4.33 0.66 17.64
C ILE A 76 -5.12 -0.46 18.32
N SER A 77 -6.13 -0.09 19.10
CA SER A 77 -6.96 -1.01 19.90
C SER A 77 -8.33 -1.33 19.30
N PHE A 78 -8.62 -0.91 18.06
CA PHE A 78 -9.91 -1.20 17.42
C PHE A 78 -10.14 -2.71 17.25
N PRO A 79 -11.36 -3.22 17.48
CA PRO A 79 -11.70 -4.59 17.09
C PRO A 79 -11.48 -4.76 15.58
N ALA A 80 -10.80 -5.84 15.19
CA ALA A 80 -10.52 -6.12 13.79
C ALA A 80 -10.60 -7.62 13.51
N THR A 81 -11.07 -7.98 12.32
CA THR A 81 -11.16 -9.37 11.86
C THR A 81 -10.62 -9.49 10.44
N ALA A 82 -10.05 -10.64 10.10
CA ALA A 82 -9.55 -10.95 8.77
C ALA A 82 -10.31 -12.15 8.19
N THR A 83 -10.93 -11.97 7.02
CA THR A 83 -11.75 -12.99 6.35
C THR A 83 -11.27 -13.24 4.94
N VAL A 84 -11.09 -14.52 4.57
CA VAL A 84 -10.63 -14.90 3.23
C VAL A 84 -11.81 -15.15 2.29
N PHE A 85 -11.67 -14.71 1.04
CA PHE A 85 -12.64 -14.92 -0.02
C PHE A 85 -12.06 -15.78 -1.14
N HIS A 86 -12.88 -16.67 -1.67
CA HIS A 86 -12.52 -17.55 -2.80
C HIS A 86 -13.04 -17.03 -4.14
N GLU A 87 -12.95 -15.71 -4.33
CA GLU A 87 -13.59 -15.01 -5.45
C GLU A 87 -12.62 -14.67 -6.59
N LEU A 88 -11.32 -14.58 -6.31
CA LEU A 88 -10.31 -14.37 -7.33
C LEU A 88 -9.71 -15.67 -7.81
N SER A 89 -9.22 -15.63 -9.05
CA SER A 89 -8.60 -16.76 -9.70
C SER A 89 -7.09 -16.85 -9.44
N SER A 90 -6.53 -15.92 -8.66
CA SER A 90 -5.12 -15.90 -8.26
C SER A 90 -4.77 -17.08 -7.33
N ASP A 91 -3.49 -17.43 -7.24
CA ASP A 91 -2.97 -18.35 -6.20
C ASP A 91 -3.03 -17.71 -4.80
N HIS A 92 -3.10 -16.38 -4.74
CA HIS A 92 -3.52 -15.62 -3.55
C HIS A 92 -5.04 -15.45 -3.51
N LEU A 93 -5.63 -15.80 -2.38
CA LEU A 93 -7.02 -15.57 -2.04
C LEU A 93 -7.15 -14.19 -1.39
N PRO A 94 -8.09 -13.35 -1.84
CA PRO A 94 -8.38 -12.07 -1.19
C PRO A 94 -8.63 -12.24 0.30
N CYS A 95 -8.08 -11.34 1.08
CA CYS A 95 -8.39 -11.21 2.50
C CYS A 95 -8.99 -9.83 2.75
N LEU A 96 -10.17 -9.78 3.37
CA LEU A 96 -10.78 -8.56 3.87
C LEU A 96 -10.39 -8.38 5.33
N LEU A 97 -9.80 -7.23 5.62
CA LEU A 97 -9.61 -6.76 6.98
C LEU A 97 -10.79 -5.84 7.33
N ASP A 98 -11.64 -6.27 8.25
CA ASP A 98 -12.68 -5.43 8.84
C ASP A 98 -12.14 -4.79 10.12
N ILE A 99 -12.25 -3.47 10.24
CA ILE A 99 -11.80 -2.70 11.40
C ILE A 99 -12.99 -1.91 11.91
N ASN A 100 -13.48 -2.26 13.09
CA ASN A 100 -14.58 -1.53 13.71
C ASN A 100 -14.05 -0.29 14.42
N THR A 101 -14.08 0.84 13.73
CA THR A 101 -13.66 2.13 14.28
C THR A 101 -14.78 2.87 15.00
N ASN A 102 -16.04 2.41 14.93
CA ASN A 102 -17.24 3.16 15.32
C ASN A 102 -17.36 4.58 14.71
N VAL A 103 -16.49 4.94 13.76
CA VAL A 103 -16.51 6.22 13.05
C VAL A 103 -17.27 6.02 11.75
N LYS A 104 -18.34 6.79 11.55
CA LYS A 104 -18.98 6.87 10.23
C LYS A 104 -17.97 7.48 9.27
N SER A 105 -17.63 6.74 8.21
CA SER A 105 -16.75 7.23 7.14
C SER A 105 -17.18 8.65 6.77
N GLN A 106 -16.29 9.62 6.96
CA GLN A 106 -16.41 10.89 6.27
C GLN A 106 -16.42 10.61 4.77
N THR A 107 -17.05 11.50 4.01
CA THR A 107 -17.20 11.46 2.55
C THR A 107 -15.97 10.84 1.88
N LYS A 108 -16.20 9.90 0.93
CA LYS A 108 -15.12 9.22 0.18
C LYS A 108 -14.03 10.26 -0.16
N PRO A 109 -12.76 10.01 0.20
CA PRO A 109 -11.72 10.96 -0.13
C PRO A 109 -11.77 11.21 -1.63
N ASN A 110 -11.73 12.48 -2.02
CA ASN A 110 -11.56 12.84 -3.41
C ASN A 110 -10.29 12.14 -3.88
N LEU A 111 -10.43 11.10 -4.69
CA LEU A 111 -9.28 10.42 -5.26
C LEU A 111 -8.64 11.45 -6.21
N PHE A 112 -7.35 11.73 -6.05
CA PHE A 112 -6.59 12.57 -6.97
C PHE A 112 -5.56 11.70 -7.71
N ILE A 113 -5.22 12.10 -8.93
CA ILE A 113 -4.03 11.61 -9.62
C ILE A 113 -3.10 12.80 -9.76
N THR A 114 -1.87 12.61 -9.28
CA THR A 114 -0.77 13.56 -9.45
C THR A 114 0.06 13.14 -10.64
N ASN A 115 0.36 14.09 -11.53
CA ASN A 115 1.41 13.92 -12.53
C ASN A 115 2.75 14.28 -11.89
N TRP A 116 3.56 13.28 -11.56
CA TRP A 116 4.85 13.46 -10.88
C TRP A 116 5.87 14.24 -11.71
N ASP A 117 5.83 14.15 -13.04
CA ASP A 117 6.72 14.93 -13.91
C ASP A 117 6.37 16.42 -13.83
N ASN A 118 5.07 16.75 -13.86
CA ASN A 118 4.61 18.13 -13.67
C ASN A 118 4.87 18.63 -12.25
N TYR A 119 4.74 17.76 -11.24
CA TYR A 119 5.07 18.10 -9.87
C TYR A 119 6.55 18.50 -9.76
N ASN A 120 7.46 17.68 -10.28
CA ASN A 120 8.89 17.98 -10.32
C ASN A 120 9.18 19.26 -11.10
N PHE A 121 8.51 19.48 -12.25
CA PHE A 121 8.63 20.73 -12.99
C PHE A 121 8.24 21.94 -12.14
N TYR A 122 7.08 21.92 -11.46
CA TYR A 122 6.64 23.03 -10.62
C TYR A 122 7.52 23.23 -9.38
N LEU A 123 8.07 22.16 -8.82
CA LEU A 123 9.05 22.25 -7.73
C LEU A 123 10.37 22.90 -8.18
N GLN A 124 10.85 22.58 -9.37
CA GLN A 124 12.07 23.20 -9.90
C GLN A 124 11.88 24.68 -10.25
N GLN A 125 10.64 25.09 -10.55
CA GLN A 125 10.27 26.49 -10.78
C GLN A 125 10.02 27.25 -9.47
N THR A 126 9.86 26.56 -8.34
CA THR A 126 9.74 27.23 -7.04
C THR A 126 11.12 27.68 -6.62
N ASN A 127 11.25 28.98 -6.38
CA ASN A 127 12.51 29.58 -5.99
C ASN A 127 12.71 29.30 -4.50
N LEU A 128 13.21 28.10 -4.18
CA LEU A 128 13.61 27.73 -2.83
C LEU A 128 14.80 28.60 -2.43
N LYS A 129 14.49 29.78 -1.90
CA LYS A 129 15.49 30.70 -1.39
C LYS A 129 16.10 30.05 -0.15
N LEU A 130 17.42 30.03 -0.10
CA LEU A 130 18.13 29.76 1.14
C LEU A 130 17.80 30.90 2.10
N ILE A 131 16.98 30.63 3.10
CA ILE A 131 16.63 31.56 4.16
C ILE A 131 17.73 31.44 5.22
N ASN A 132 18.24 32.58 5.69
CA ASN A 132 19.15 32.60 6.82
C ASN A 132 18.30 32.40 8.09
N ILE A 133 18.57 31.34 8.83
CA ILE A 133 17.82 31.00 10.06
C ILE A 133 18.64 31.52 11.23
N ASP A 134 18.23 32.67 11.77
CA ASP A 134 18.94 33.30 12.89
C ASP A 134 18.20 33.07 14.22
N ASN A 135 16.91 32.73 14.18
CA ASN A 135 16.08 32.40 15.34
C ASN A 135 15.02 31.31 15.03
N GLU A 136 14.29 30.87 16.06
CA GLU A 136 13.27 29.81 15.97
C GLU A 136 12.07 30.22 15.08
N GLU A 137 11.67 31.49 15.11
CA GLU A 137 10.56 32.01 14.29
C GLU A 137 10.92 32.00 12.79
N ASP A 138 12.18 32.25 12.44
CA ASP A 138 12.68 32.14 11.07
C ASP A 138 12.62 30.68 10.58
N ALA A 139 12.90 29.72 11.47
CA ALA A 139 12.84 28.30 11.15
C ALA A 139 11.40 27.84 10.88
N ASP A 140 10.46 28.20 11.76
CA ASP A 140 9.04 27.88 11.59
C ASP A 140 8.49 28.50 10.30
N THR A 141 8.84 29.76 10.02
CA THR A 141 8.46 30.46 8.79
C THR A 141 9.04 29.79 7.55
N ALA A 142 10.28 29.32 7.61
CA ALA A 142 10.90 28.59 6.50
C ALA A 142 10.20 27.25 6.24
N ILE A 143 9.85 26.51 7.29
CA ILE A 143 9.11 25.25 7.19
C ILE A 143 7.72 25.49 6.60
N GLU A 144 7.00 26.52 7.07
CA GLU A 144 5.68 26.86 6.57
C GLU A 144 5.74 27.21 5.07
N ASN A 145 6.68 28.07 4.67
CA ASN A 145 6.84 28.45 3.27
C ASN A 145 7.20 27.26 2.38
N PHE A 146 8.15 26.43 2.81
CA PHE A 146 8.51 25.21 2.09
C PHE A 146 7.31 24.28 1.93
N THR A 147 6.56 24.07 3.01
CA THR A 147 5.35 23.24 3.02
C THR A 147 4.29 23.79 2.07
N ASN A 148 4.09 25.11 2.06
CA ASN A 148 3.16 25.79 1.15
C ASN A 148 3.58 25.63 -0.32
N ASP A 149 4.87 25.70 -0.63
CA ASP A 149 5.41 25.49 -1.97
C ASP A 149 5.18 24.04 -2.45
N LEU A 150 5.42 23.04 -1.59
CA LEU A 150 5.12 21.63 -1.88
C LEU A 150 3.63 21.44 -2.17
N TYR A 151 2.75 21.99 -1.33
CA TYR A 151 1.31 21.89 -1.54
C TYR A 151 0.85 22.63 -2.80
N ALA A 152 1.42 23.79 -3.11
CA ALA A 152 1.11 24.53 -4.33
C ALA A 152 1.50 23.74 -5.59
N ALA A 153 2.69 23.14 -5.61
CA ALA A 153 3.13 22.27 -6.69
C ALA A 153 2.26 21.02 -6.81
N LEU A 154 1.90 20.41 -5.68
CA LEU A 154 1.03 19.23 -5.63
C LEU A 154 -0.36 19.55 -6.18
N ASN A 155 -0.95 20.68 -5.80
CA ASN A 155 -2.27 21.09 -6.26
C ASN A 155 -2.27 21.41 -7.77
N LYS A 156 -1.22 22.04 -8.29
CA LYS A 156 -1.10 22.32 -9.74
C LYS A 156 -0.88 21.06 -10.58
N SER A 157 -0.23 20.04 -10.01
CA SER A 157 0.09 18.77 -10.69
C SER A 157 -0.96 17.69 -10.47
N SER A 158 -1.91 17.90 -9.57
CA SER A 158 -2.96 16.95 -9.22
C SER A 158 -4.29 17.32 -9.86
N LYS A 159 -5.06 16.30 -10.24
CA LYS A 159 -6.43 16.47 -10.71
C LYS A 159 -7.35 15.44 -10.06
N PRO A 160 -8.65 15.76 -9.87
CA PRO A 160 -9.62 14.79 -9.41
C PRO A 160 -9.60 13.56 -10.32
N LYS A 161 -9.35 12.40 -9.72
CA LYS A 161 -9.55 11.09 -10.33
C LYS A 161 -11.03 10.80 -10.28
N TYR A 162 -11.73 11.21 -11.33
CA TYR A 162 -13.01 10.62 -11.62
C TYR A 162 -12.77 9.13 -11.83
N LEU A 163 -13.53 8.29 -11.12
CA LEU A 163 -13.69 6.90 -11.48
C LEU A 163 -14.40 6.89 -12.83
N THR A 164 -13.65 7.11 -13.91
CA THR A 164 -14.15 6.85 -15.24
C THR A 164 -14.53 5.38 -15.22
N ASN A 165 -15.80 5.09 -15.54
CA ASN A 165 -16.19 3.74 -15.87
C ASN A 165 -15.27 3.33 -17.01
N LYS A 166 -14.19 2.59 -16.70
CA LYS A 166 -13.29 1.99 -17.70
C LYS A 166 -14.20 1.46 -18.78
N GLY A 167 -14.05 1.97 -20.00
CA GLY A 167 -15.04 1.84 -21.08
C GLY A 167 -15.74 0.50 -21.01
N ARG A 168 -17.07 0.51 -20.90
CA ARG A 168 -17.85 -0.72 -20.67
C ARG A 168 -17.44 -1.72 -21.74
N LEU A 169 -16.72 -2.78 -21.33
CA LEU A 169 -16.42 -3.89 -22.23
C LEU A 169 -17.74 -4.39 -22.85
N PRO A 170 -17.72 -4.80 -24.13
CA PRO A 170 -18.85 -5.48 -24.76
C PRO A 170 -19.37 -6.63 -23.87
N LYS A 171 -20.67 -6.91 -23.95
CA LYS A 171 -21.33 -7.90 -23.07
C LYS A 171 -20.70 -9.29 -23.25
N GLU A 172 -20.31 -9.60 -24.47
CA GLU A 172 -19.71 -10.86 -24.90
C GLU A 172 -18.35 -11.06 -24.21
N ILE A 173 -17.48 -10.04 -24.24
CA ILE A 173 -16.18 -10.09 -23.57
C ILE A 173 -16.34 -10.23 -22.06
N LYS A 174 -17.31 -9.53 -21.45
CA LYS A 174 -17.61 -9.69 -20.01
C LYS A 174 -18.06 -11.11 -19.68
N LEU A 175 -18.89 -11.71 -20.52
CA LEU A 175 -19.36 -13.09 -20.34
C LEU A 175 -18.20 -14.08 -20.45
N MET A 176 -17.31 -13.92 -21.44
CA MET A 176 -16.11 -14.75 -21.59
C MET A 176 -15.19 -14.64 -20.37
N ILE A 177 -14.93 -13.43 -19.88
CA ILE A 177 -14.14 -13.21 -18.65
C ILE A 177 -14.81 -13.89 -17.45
N LYS A 178 -16.14 -13.74 -17.30
CA LYS A 178 -16.90 -14.35 -16.20
C LYS A 178 -16.83 -15.88 -16.25
N ASN A 179 -16.97 -16.48 -17.43
CA ASN A 179 -16.88 -17.93 -17.62
C ASN A 179 -15.46 -18.44 -17.34
N LYS A 180 -14.42 -17.78 -17.86
CA LYS A 180 -13.03 -18.15 -17.59
C LYS A 180 -12.71 -18.06 -16.09
N ASN A 181 -13.13 -16.99 -15.42
CA ASN A 181 -12.95 -16.83 -13.98
C ASN A 181 -13.75 -17.87 -13.18
N TYR A 182 -14.93 -18.25 -13.64
CA TYR A 182 -15.73 -19.32 -13.04
C TYR A 182 -15.02 -20.68 -13.13
N LEU A 183 -14.59 -21.10 -14.33
CA LEU A 183 -13.88 -22.37 -14.53
C LEU A 183 -12.57 -22.42 -13.74
N ARG A 184 -11.82 -21.31 -13.69
CA ARG A 184 -10.61 -21.22 -12.88
C ARG A 184 -10.89 -21.37 -11.38
N ARG A 185 -11.96 -20.74 -10.87
CA ARG A 185 -12.41 -20.91 -9.47
C ARG A 185 -12.82 -22.35 -9.16
N LEU A 186 -13.59 -22.97 -10.06
CA LEU A 186 -13.99 -24.38 -9.91
C LEU A 186 -12.76 -25.27 -9.85
N TYR A 187 -11.81 -25.13 -10.78
CA TYR A 187 -10.58 -25.93 -10.76
C TYR A 187 -9.76 -25.71 -9.48
N GLN A 188 -9.66 -24.49 -8.97
CA GLN A 188 -8.95 -24.24 -7.71
C GLN A 188 -9.56 -24.98 -6.53
N ARG A 189 -10.89 -25.11 -6.49
CA ARG A 189 -11.63 -25.80 -5.42
C ARG A 189 -11.65 -27.32 -5.60
N SER A 190 -11.95 -27.81 -6.80
CA SER A 190 -12.15 -29.25 -7.06
C SER A 190 -10.86 -29.97 -7.46
N ARG A 191 -9.86 -29.23 -7.97
CA ARG A 191 -8.67 -29.78 -8.64
C ARG A 191 -8.98 -30.76 -9.78
N ASP A 192 -10.19 -30.70 -10.33
CA ASP A 192 -10.64 -31.58 -11.41
C ASP A 192 -9.96 -31.22 -12.74
N GLN A 193 -9.25 -32.20 -13.31
CA GLN A 193 -8.51 -32.06 -14.55
C GLN A 193 -9.42 -31.78 -15.76
N THR A 194 -10.69 -32.20 -15.74
CA THR A 194 -11.67 -31.87 -16.78
C THR A 194 -11.95 -30.38 -16.82
N VAL A 195 -12.14 -29.76 -15.65
CA VAL A 195 -12.35 -28.31 -15.48
C VAL A 195 -11.09 -27.53 -15.87
N LYS A 196 -9.90 -28.06 -15.57
CA LYS A 196 -8.62 -27.46 -15.98
C LYS A 196 -8.47 -27.37 -17.49
N ASN A 197 -8.87 -28.42 -18.20
CA ASN A 197 -8.82 -28.46 -19.66
C ASN A 197 -9.83 -27.47 -20.26
N ALA A 198 -11.04 -27.39 -19.70
CA ALA A 198 -12.06 -26.43 -20.11
C ALA A 198 -11.66 -24.96 -19.88
N TYR A 199 -10.81 -24.67 -18.89
CA TYR A 199 -10.27 -23.33 -18.62
C TYR A 199 -9.14 -22.90 -19.60
N LYS A 200 -8.41 -23.85 -20.17
CA LYS A 200 -7.23 -23.58 -21.03
C LYS A 200 -7.57 -23.29 -22.49
N ASN A 201 -8.73 -23.77 -22.94
CA ASN A 201 -9.29 -23.48 -24.26
C ASN A 201 -10.06 -22.17 -24.26
#